data_AF-A0A960ENR5-F1
#
_entry.id   AF-A0A960ENR5-F1
#
_cell.length_a   1.000
_cell.length_b   1.000
_cell.length_c   1.000
_cell.angle_alpha   90.00
_cell.angle_beta   90.00
_cell.angle_gamma   90.00
#
_symmetry.space_group_name_H-M   'P 1'
#
loop_
_entity.id
_entity.type
_entity.pdbx_description
1 polymer ?
#
loop_
_entity_poly.entity_id
_entity_poly.type
_entity_poly.pdbx_seq_one_letter_code
_entity_poly.pdbx_strand_id
1 'polypeptide(L)'
;MSDEIGQLGIVEEAFGRPTLRLLHGKYAAVRVAVLRSLFDSERRSIPTEILHVRVGALIDTYRSQGIDTPEGTGRDLCRSWMRGKWLQRLPPEGGSSEVYELTAAAVDALRIVADLSSERMLLSESRLTAIVEAVRRQATAASPDVASKVARLEDKIDRLNAERSRLLAGGETEPPSDEVMLEGYINLMDLIGQLPGDFKRVEEGVREMRESILEQFREDGRPLGEIIDEYLVRSSELFATREGRAFDGALGLLRDDALLAQVKEDLDIILNHPFTEVLNPEDLRVFRGTVSMVRRGLTDVISQRSRATRTLKEHIQSRDAIRERELAAVQGA
;
A
#
# COMPACT_ATOMS: atom_id res chain seq x y z
N MET A 1 24.17 -19.32 -1.84
CA MET A 1 25.37 -18.47 -1.69
C MET A 1 25.61 -17.50 -2.85
N SER A 2 25.63 -17.93 -4.13
CA SER A 2 25.85 -16.98 -5.25
C SER A 2 24.70 -16.00 -5.49
N ASP A 3 23.45 -16.42 -5.22
CA ASP A 3 22.25 -15.61 -5.43
C ASP A 3 22.06 -14.55 -4.32
N GLU A 4 22.32 -14.92 -3.06
CA GLU A 4 22.20 -14.00 -1.92
C GLU A 4 23.21 -12.83 -1.97
N ILE A 5 24.43 -13.10 -2.45
CA ILE A 5 25.47 -12.06 -2.64
C ILE A 5 25.10 -11.14 -3.82
N GLY A 6 24.50 -11.69 -4.87
CA GLY A 6 23.98 -10.90 -5.99
C GLY A 6 22.83 -9.98 -5.58
N GLN A 7 21.90 -10.49 -4.78
CA GLN A 7 20.80 -9.68 -4.23
C GLN A 7 21.30 -8.56 -3.33
N LEU A 8 22.30 -8.82 -2.47
CA LEU A 8 22.90 -7.77 -1.65
C LEU A 8 23.52 -6.65 -2.50
N GLY A 9 24.23 -6.99 -3.59
CA GLY A 9 24.81 -6.01 -4.49
C GLY A 9 23.76 -5.12 -5.18
N ILE A 10 22.64 -5.69 -5.63
CA ILE A 10 21.52 -4.94 -6.21
C ILE A 10 20.92 -3.97 -5.19
N VAL A 11 20.73 -4.44 -3.96
CA VAL A 11 20.20 -3.61 -2.87
C VAL A 11 21.19 -2.49 -2.50
N GLU A 12 22.47 -2.78 -2.37
CA GLU A 12 23.50 -1.76 -2.10
C GLU A 12 23.57 -0.69 -3.18
N GLU A 13 23.45 -1.09 -4.46
CA GLU A 13 23.38 -0.15 -5.57
C GLU A 13 22.13 0.74 -5.47
N ALA A 14 20.97 0.15 -5.16
CA ALA A 14 19.73 0.88 -4.96
C ALA A 14 19.85 1.89 -3.80
N PHE A 15 20.38 1.49 -2.64
CA PHE A 15 20.63 2.36 -1.49
C PHE A 15 21.67 3.45 -1.78
N GLY A 16 22.56 3.22 -2.76
CA GLY A 16 23.50 4.22 -3.29
C GLY A 16 22.84 5.29 -4.16
N ARG A 17 21.64 5.04 -4.71
CA ARG A 17 20.93 6.01 -5.57
C ARG A 17 20.50 7.25 -4.77
N PRO A 18 20.53 8.45 -5.37
CA PRO A 18 20.19 9.69 -4.67
C PRO A 18 18.81 9.68 -4.00
N THR A 19 17.82 9.03 -4.62
CA THR A 19 16.46 8.87 -4.09
C THR A 19 16.45 8.23 -2.70
N LEU A 20 17.03 7.02 -2.56
CA LEU A 20 17.07 6.32 -1.27
C LEU A 20 18.05 6.99 -0.30
N ARG A 21 19.15 7.58 -0.79
CA ARG A 21 20.05 8.36 0.06
C ARG A 21 19.39 9.58 0.72
N LEU A 22 18.38 10.20 0.09
CA LEU A 22 17.64 11.30 0.72
C LEU A 22 16.85 10.80 1.92
N LEU A 23 16.20 9.64 1.75
CA LEU A 23 15.36 8.96 2.72
C LEU A 23 16.14 8.22 3.81
N HIS A 24 17.45 8.09 3.64
CA HIS A 24 18.32 7.38 4.55
C HIS A 24 19.28 8.29 5.34
N GLY A 25 19.58 7.90 6.58
CA GLY A 25 20.54 8.57 7.47
C GLY A 25 19.90 9.47 8.53
N LYS A 26 20.74 9.92 9.47
CA LYS A 26 20.34 10.58 10.73
C LYS A 26 19.32 11.72 10.58
N TYR A 27 19.48 12.56 9.56
CA TYR A 27 18.65 13.76 9.37
C TYR A 27 17.65 13.63 8.20
N ALA A 28 17.35 12.42 7.74
CA ALA A 28 16.47 12.20 6.58
C ALA A 28 15.09 12.86 6.74
N ALA A 29 14.42 12.64 7.87
CA ALA A 29 13.11 13.21 8.16
C ALA A 29 13.12 14.75 8.13
N VAL A 30 14.14 15.38 8.73
CA VAL A 30 14.32 16.84 8.72
C VAL A 30 14.54 17.35 7.30
N ARG A 31 15.41 16.73 6.51
CA ARG A 31 15.66 17.14 5.12
C ARG A 31 14.38 17.06 4.29
N VAL A 32 13.65 15.95 4.38
CA VAL A 32 12.39 15.75 3.66
C VAL A 32 11.34 16.78 4.08
N ALA A 33 11.18 17.03 5.38
CA ALA A 33 10.23 18.01 5.89
C ALA A 33 10.54 19.43 5.40
N VAL A 34 11.82 19.84 5.42
CA VAL A 34 12.24 21.13 4.89
C VAL A 34 11.96 21.24 3.39
N LEU A 35 12.35 20.25 2.59
CA LEU A 35 12.13 20.27 1.14
C LEU A 35 10.64 20.32 0.79
N ARG A 36 9.79 19.52 1.46
CA ARG A 36 8.32 19.57 1.28
C ARG A 36 7.70 20.89 1.69
N SER A 37 8.27 21.58 2.67
CA SER A 37 7.75 22.88 3.14
C SER A 37 8.13 24.03 2.20
N LEU A 38 9.22 23.88 1.46
CA LEU A 38 9.75 24.92 0.58
C LEU A 38 9.25 24.80 -0.86
N PHE A 39 9.15 23.58 -1.37
CA PHE A 39 8.77 23.30 -2.76
C PHE A 39 7.39 22.63 -2.82
N ASP A 40 6.53 23.16 -3.69
CA ASP A 40 5.20 22.62 -3.99
C ASP A 40 4.86 22.78 -5.48
N SER A 41 3.62 22.48 -5.87
CA SER A 41 3.19 22.54 -7.27
C SER A 41 3.25 23.95 -7.88
N GLU A 42 3.13 25.00 -7.06
CA GLU A 42 3.17 26.41 -7.47
C GLU A 42 4.59 26.98 -7.37
N ARG A 43 5.42 26.44 -6.48
CA ARG A 43 6.77 26.91 -6.17
C ARG A 43 7.80 25.85 -6.56
N ARG A 44 7.99 25.69 -7.86
CA ARG A 44 8.95 24.74 -8.43
C ARG A 44 10.39 25.25 -8.40
N SER A 45 10.58 26.56 -8.47
CA SER A 45 11.89 27.22 -8.44
C SER A 45 11.93 28.36 -7.42
N ILE A 46 13.07 28.51 -6.73
CA ILE A 46 13.25 29.52 -5.67
C ILE A 46 14.60 30.23 -5.86
N PRO A 47 14.65 31.58 -5.84
CA PRO A 47 15.91 32.32 -5.91
C PRO A 47 16.90 31.90 -4.82
N THR A 48 18.17 31.78 -5.20
CA THR A 48 19.26 31.26 -4.36
C THR A 48 19.30 31.87 -2.96
N GLU A 49 19.31 33.20 -2.87
CA GLU A 49 19.41 33.88 -1.57
C GLU A 49 18.15 33.71 -0.72
N ILE A 50 16.97 33.63 -1.35
CA ILE A 50 15.71 33.38 -0.65
C ILE A 50 15.70 31.96 -0.08
N LEU A 51 16.16 30.96 -0.85
CA LEU A 51 16.21 29.59 -0.38
C LEU A 51 17.15 29.44 0.82
N HIS A 52 18.36 30.02 0.75
CA HIS A 52 19.33 29.95 1.85
C HIS A 52 18.76 30.50 3.16
N VAL A 53 18.06 31.64 3.12
CA VAL A 53 17.44 32.24 4.30
C VAL A 53 16.31 31.36 4.84
N ARG A 54 15.42 30.88 3.96
CA ARG A 54 14.28 30.04 4.38
C ARG A 54 14.71 28.70 4.97
N VAL A 55 15.72 28.05 4.38
CA VAL A 55 16.28 26.80 4.91
C VAL A 55 16.87 27.03 6.30
N GLY A 56 17.64 28.10 6.49
CA GLY A 56 18.19 28.45 7.81
C GLY A 56 17.09 28.64 8.85
N ALA A 57 16.07 29.44 8.53
CA ALA A 57 14.96 29.71 9.43
C ALA A 57 14.16 28.45 9.83
N LEU A 58 13.90 27.54 8.88
CA LEU A 58 13.21 26.27 9.18
C LEU A 58 14.04 25.37 10.09
N ILE A 59 15.34 25.28 9.86
CA ILE A 59 16.25 24.48 10.68
C ILE A 59 16.35 25.06 12.09
N ASP A 60 16.47 26.39 12.22
CA ASP A 60 16.49 27.06 13.52
C ASP A 60 15.17 26.84 14.28
N THR A 61 14.04 26.86 13.58
CA THR A 61 12.72 26.54 14.15
C THR A 61 12.70 25.14 14.75
N TYR A 62 13.11 24.12 13.99
CA TYR A 62 13.17 22.75 14.50
C TYR A 62 14.15 22.61 15.68
N ARG A 63 15.31 23.27 15.62
CA ARG A 63 16.28 23.27 16.71
C ARG A 63 15.71 23.85 17.99
N SER A 64 14.97 24.96 17.90
CA SER A 64 14.32 25.60 19.07
C SER A 64 13.25 24.72 19.72
N GLN A 65 12.68 23.76 18.97
CA GLN A 65 11.74 22.77 19.48
C GLN A 65 12.44 21.51 20.04
N GLY A 66 13.77 21.51 20.13
CA GLY A 66 14.55 20.38 20.63
C GLY A 66 14.69 19.22 19.63
N ILE A 67 14.35 19.45 18.35
CA ILE A 67 14.55 18.45 17.29
C ILE A 67 16.02 18.47 16.87
N ASP A 68 16.63 17.29 16.80
CA ASP A 68 18.00 17.12 16.33
C ASP A 68 18.10 17.47 14.83
N THR A 69 19.02 18.39 14.48
CA THR A 69 19.10 19.01 13.16
C THR A 69 20.53 19.01 12.62
N PRO A 70 20.72 19.00 11.29
CA PRO A 70 22.05 19.13 10.71
C PRO A 70 22.68 20.49 11.04
N GLU A 71 23.99 20.49 11.27
CA GLU A 71 24.78 21.71 11.52
C GLU A 71 25.07 22.48 10.22
N GLY A 72 25.31 23.78 10.36
CA GLY A 72 25.68 24.68 9.27
C GLY A 72 24.62 25.71 8.92
N THR A 73 24.99 26.67 8.07
CA THR A 73 24.06 27.71 7.59
C THR A 73 23.11 27.14 6.53
N GLY A 74 22.01 27.82 6.24
CA GLY A 74 21.10 27.40 5.16
C GLY A 74 21.80 27.29 3.79
N ARG A 75 22.84 28.10 3.55
CA ARG A 75 23.72 27.98 2.38
C ARG A 75 24.53 26.70 2.37
N ASP A 76 25.12 26.32 3.50
CA ASP A 76 25.92 25.10 3.63
C ASP A 76 25.06 23.85 3.41
N LEU A 77 23.83 23.87 3.95
CA LEU A 77 22.85 22.81 3.77
C LEU A 77 22.40 22.69 2.31
N CYS A 78 22.06 23.78 1.63
CA CYS A 78 21.69 23.75 0.21
C CYS A 78 22.83 23.19 -0.67
N ARG A 79 24.09 23.58 -0.38
CA ARG A 79 25.28 23.02 -1.06
C ARG A 79 25.47 21.53 -0.78
N SER A 80 25.20 21.10 0.44
CA SER A 80 25.22 19.67 0.81
C SER A 80 24.16 18.90 0.03
N TRP A 81 22.95 19.44 -0.11
CA TRP A 81 21.86 18.80 -0.86
C TRP A 81 22.10 18.79 -2.38
N MET A 82 22.80 19.77 -2.94
CA MET A 82 23.31 19.69 -4.31
C MET A 82 24.32 18.54 -4.49
N ARG A 83 25.29 18.40 -3.58
CA ARG A 83 26.24 17.27 -3.62
C ARG A 83 25.54 15.91 -3.49
N GLY A 84 24.45 15.87 -2.73
CA GLY A 84 23.55 14.71 -2.63
C GLY A 84 22.70 14.46 -3.89
N LYS A 85 22.77 15.34 -4.91
CA LYS A 85 21.93 15.34 -6.11
C LYS A 85 20.43 15.46 -5.80
N TRP A 86 20.06 16.21 -4.76
CA TRP A 86 18.66 16.47 -4.39
C TRP A 86 18.18 17.86 -4.79
N LEU A 87 19.12 18.81 -4.87
CA LEU A 87 18.90 20.13 -5.44
C LEU A 87 19.77 20.29 -6.69
N GLN A 88 19.26 21.04 -7.65
CA GLN A 88 20.03 21.57 -8.76
C GLN A 88 19.90 23.08 -8.78
N ARG A 89 20.94 23.75 -9.27
CA ARG A 89 20.95 25.20 -9.44
C ARG A 89 20.95 25.50 -10.93
N LEU A 90 19.96 26.26 -11.36
CA LEU A 90 19.76 26.62 -12.75
C LEU A 90 20.17 28.08 -13.00
N PRO A 91 20.71 28.38 -14.19
CA PRO A 91 20.93 29.75 -14.60
C PRO A 91 19.59 30.50 -14.69
N PRO A 92 19.60 31.83 -14.59
CA PRO A 92 18.37 32.61 -14.70
C PRO A 92 17.75 32.48 -16.09
N GLU A 93 16.53 31.91 -16.17
CA GLU A 93 15.68 32.00 -17.36
C GLU A 93 14.77 33.22 -17.23
N GLY A 94 15.13 34.33 -17.87
CA GLY A 94 14.32 35.56 -17.90
C GLY A 94 14.33 36.41 -16.62
N GLY A 95 15.11 36.05 -15.60
CA GLY A 95 15.28 36.81 -14.34
C GLY A 95 16.72 37.30 -14.08
N SER A 96 16.97 37.90 -12.92
CA SER A 96 18.31 38.45 -12.54
C SER A 96 19.13 37.56 -11.60
N SER A 97 18.60 36.45 -11.10
CA SER A 97 19.26 35.60 -10.10
C SER A 97 19.11 34.11 -10.39
N GLU A 98 20.16 33.32 -10.11
CA GLU A 98 20.12 31.85 -10.13
C GLU A 98 19.04 31.31 -9.19
N VAL A 99 18.38 30.23 -9.61
CA VAL A 99 17.32 29.56 -8.85
C VAL A 99 17.71 28.14 -8.50
N TYR A 100 17.15 27.64 -7.41
CA TYR A 100 17.19 26.23 -7.05
C TYR A 100 15.90 25.53 -7.42
N GLU A 101 16.04 24.28 -7.84
CA GLU A 101 14.93 23.34 -8.05
C GLU A 101 15.26 21.98 -7.43
N LEU A 102 14.21 21.20 -7.17
CA LEU A 102 14.35 19.78 -6.83
C LEU A 102 14.81 18.99 -8.07
N THR A 103 15.71 18.04 -7.87
CA THR A 103 16.02 17.04 -8.91
C THR A 103 14.92 16.00 -8.98
N ALA A 104 14.82 15.26 -10.10
CA ALA A 104 13.90 14.13 -10.22
C ALA A 104 14.03 13.13 -9.06
N ALA A 105 15.26 12.81 -8.66
CA ALA A 105 15.51 11.90 -7.54
C ALA A 105 14.97 12.43 -6.19
N ALA A 106 15.00 13.74 -5.97
CA ALA A 106 14.37 14.33 -4.78
C ALA A 106 12.84 14.28 -4.89
N VAL A 107 12.27 14.60 -6.06
CA VAL A 107 10.82 14.49 -6.30
C VAL A 107 10.32 13.07 -6.06
N ASP A 108 11.02 12.05 -6.55
CA ASP A 108 10.68 10.64 -6.33
C ASP A 108 10.72 10.27 -4.84
N ALA A 109 11.74 10.72 -4.12
CA ALA A 109 11.86 10.47 -2.68
C ALA A 109 10.75 11.17 -1.89
N LEU A 110 10.42 12.41 -2.25
CA LEU A 110 9.31 13.14 -1.63
C LEU A 110 7.96 12.46 -1.92
N ARG A 111 7.79 11.91 -3.14
CA ARG A 111 6.61 11.11 -3.52
C ARG A 111 6.49 9.86 -2.66
N ILE A 112 7.56 9.06 -2.52
CA ILE A 112 7.56 7.87 -1.65
C ILE A 112 7.13 8.24 -0.22
N VAL A 113 7.64 9.34 0.35
CA VAL A 113 7.23 9.78 1.68
C VAL A 113 5.78 10.26 1.69
N ALA A 114 5.33 10.97 0.66
CA ALA A 114 3.92 11.37 0.54
C ALA A 114 2.99 10.15 0.48
N ASP A 115 3.35 9.13 -0.29
CA ASP A 115 2.61 7.87 -0.42
C ASP A 115 2.54 7.12 0.92
N LEU A 116 3.64 7.09 1.68
CA LEU A 116 3.72 6.44 2.99
C LEU A 116 3.11 7.25 4.14
N SER A 117 3.08 8.59 4.04
CA SER A 117 2.58 9.48 5.11
C SER A 117 1.12 9.87 4.96
N SER A 118 0.48 9.55 3.83
CA SER A 118 -0.88 9.98 3.55
C SER A 118 -1.88 8.83 3.72
N GLU A 119 -2.64 8.92 4.81
CA GLU A 119 -4.01 8.42 4.95
C GLU A 119 -5.01 9.07 3.95
N ARG A 120 -4.51 9.60 2.82
CA ARG A 120 -5.27 10.23 1.72
C ARG A 120 -4.44 10.09 0.44
N MET A 121 -4.24 8.85 0.04
CA MET A 121 -3.95 8.49 -1.34
C MET A 121 -5.06 9.11 -2.22
N LEU A 122 -4.81 10.21 -2.92
CA LEU A 122 -5.70 10.82 -3.92
C LEU A 122 -4.98 12.01 -4.57
N LEU A 123 -4.39 11.79 -5.74
CA LEU A 123 -4.23 12.78 -6.82
C LEU A 123 -3.68 12.07 -8.06
N SER A 124 -4.56 11.44 -8.83
CA SER A 124 -4.42 11.31 -10.27
C SER A 124 -5.82 11.34 -10.87
N GLU A 125 -5.96 11.94 -12.04
CA GLU A 125 -7.21 12.16 -12.79
C GLU A 125 -8.04 10.87 -12.96
N SER A 126 -7.36 9.72 -13.06
CA SER A 126 -7.95 8.38 -13.06
C SER A 126 -8.77 8.07 -11.80
N ARG A 127 -8.41 8.65 -10.65
CA ARG A 127 -9.12 8.49 -9.38
C ARG A 127 -10.38 9.36 -9.30
N LEU A 128 -10.44 10.50 -9.97
CA LEU A 128 -11.68 11.28 -10.06
C LEU A 128 -12.70 10.51 -10.90
N THR A 129 -12.27 9.91 -12.01
CA THR A 129 -13.08 9.02 -12.82
C THR A 129 -13.51 7.77 -12.04
N ALA A 130 -12.58 7.13 -11.31
CA ALA A 130 -12.90 5.97 -10.47
C ALA A 130 -13.79 6.32 -9.27
N ILE A 131 -13.70 7.53 -8.69
CA ILE A 131 -14.60 8.02 -7.64
C ILE A 131 -15.96 8.34 -8.22
N VAL A 132 -16.06 8.99 -9.39
CA VAL A 132 -17.35 9.23 -10.06
C VAL A 132 -18.01 7.90 -10.40
N GLU A 133 -17.25 6.91 -10.86
CA GLU A 133 -17.75 5.55 -11.10
C GLU A 133 -18.08 4.79 -9.82
N ALA A 134 -17.29 4.90 -8.76
CA ALA A 134 -17.54 4.23 -7.48
C ALA A 134 -18.70 4.88 -6.72
N VAL A 135 -18.86 6.20 -6.79
CA VAL A 135 -20.02 6.96 -6.30
C VAL A 135 -21.26 6.59 -7.12
N ARG A 136 -21.15 6.43 -8.44
CA ARG A 136 -22.25 5.88 -9.26
C ARG A 136 -22.57 4.42 -8.90
N ARG A 137 -21.56 3.55 -8.72
CA ARG A 137 -21.72 2.15 -8.30
C ARG A 137 -22.33 2.05 -6.90
N GLN A 138 -21.93 2.89 -5.95
CA GLN A 138 -22.50 2.90 -4.60
C GLN A 138 -23.86 3.59 -4.51
N ALA A 139 -24.11 4.66 -5.26
CA ALA A 139 -25.46 5.21 -5.40
C ALA A 139 -26.42 4.21 -6.08
N THR A 140 -25.89 3.26 -6.88
CA THR A 140 -26.65 2.14 -7.45
C THR A 140 -26.88 1.02 -6.43
N ALA A 141 -25.86 0.65 -5.66
CA ALA A 141 -25.93 -0.42 -4.67
C ALA A 141 -26.81 -0.02 -3.47
N ALA A 142 -26.76 1.25 -3.06
CA ALA A 142 -27.54 1.84 -1.98
C ALA A 142 -28.98 2.26 -2.36
N SER A 143 -29.39 2.10 -3.63
CA SER A 143 -30.80 2.28 -4.00
C SER A 143 -31.61 1.04 -3.54
N PRO A 144 -32.63 1.21 -2.67
CA PRO A 144 -33.48 0.10 -2.21
C PRO A 144 -34.48 -0.38 -3.28
N ASP A 145 -34.53 0.26 -4.44
CA ASP A 145 -35.50 -0.06 -5.49
C ASP A 145 -34.94 -1.11 -6.46
N VAL A 146 -35.51 -2.30 -6.40
CA VAL A 146 -35.19 -3.43 -7.28
C VAL A 146 -35.41 -3.06 -8.76
N ALA A 147 -36.43 -2.24 -9.06
CA ALA A 147 -36.73 -1.85 -10.44
C ALA A 147 -35.60 -1.01 -11.07
N SER A 148 -35.03 -0.08 -10.30
CA SER A 148 -33.88 0.72 -10.72
C SER A 148 -32.60 -0.10 -10.98
N LYS A 149 -32.40 -1.22 -10.26
CA LYS A 149 -31.27 -2.14 -10.51
C LYS A 149 -31.49 -2.96 -11.78
N VAL A 150 -32.72 -3.44 -12.02
CA VAL A 150 -33.08 -4.20 -13.22
C VAL A 150 -32.91 -3.36 -14.48
N ALA A 151 -33.46 -2.14 -14.51
CA ALA A 151 -33.36 -1.25 -15.67
C ALA A 151 -31.91 -0.93 -16.09
N ARG A 152 -31.00 -0.84 -15.11
CA ARG A 152 -29.58 -0.62 -15.38
C ARG A 152 -28.87 -1.86 -15.95
N LEU A 153 -29.27 -3.04 -15.50
CA LEU A 153 -28.75 -4.29 -16.05
C LEU A 153 -29.24 -4.50 -17.49
N GLU A 154 -30.50 -4.15 -17.76
CA GLU A 154 -31.08 -4.19 -19.12
C GLU A 154 -30.34 -3.26 -20.08
N ASP A 155 -30.09 -1.98 -19.72
CA ASP A 155 -29.29 -1.06 -20.56
C ASP A 155 -27.86 -1.58 -20.82
N LYS A 156 -27.25 -2.26 -19.85
CA LYS A 156 -25.93 -2.88 -20.05
C LYS A 156 -25.99 -4.08 -20.98
N ILE A 157 -27.01 -4.93 -20.86
CA ILE A 157 -27.25 -6.08 -21.75
C ILE A 157 -27.46 -5.59 -23.19
N ASP A 158 -28.26 -4.55 -23.38
CA ASP A 158 -28.55 -4.00 -24.71
C ASP A 158 -27.28 -3.47 -25.39
N ARG A 159 -26.45 -2.71 -24.66
CA ARG A 159 -25.16 -2.24 -25.18
C ARG A 159 -24.21 -3.37 -25.54
N LEU A 160 -24.10 -4.39 -24.68
CA LEU A 160 -23.24 -5.56 -24.94
C LEU A 160 -23.77 -6.39 -26.12
N ASN A 161 -25.09 -6.51 -26.28
CA ASN A 161 -25.70 -7.19 -27.42
C ASN A 161 -25.50 -6.43 -28.73
N ALA A 162 -25.59 -5.10 -28.71
CA ALA A 162 -25.29 -4.27 -29.85
C ALA A 162 -23.82 -4.41 -30.28
N GLU A 163 -22.90 -4.37 -29.30
CA GLU A 163 -21.47 -4.56 -29.54
C GLU A 163 -21.16 -5.97 -30.07
N ARG A 164 -21.72 -7.00 -29.45
CA ARG A 164 -21.62 -8.38 -29.94
C ARG A 164 -22.12 -8.52 -31.38
N SER A 165 -23.24 -7.88 -31.72
CA SER A 165 -23.80 -7.91 -33.07
C SER A 165 -22.91 -7.19 -34.08
N ARG A 166 -22.32 -6.05 -33.69
CA ARG A 166 -21.31 -5.33 -34.49
C ARG A 166 -20.10 -6.21 -34.77
N LEU A 167 -19.56 -6.88 -33.76
CA LEU A 167 -18.42 -7.78 -33.89
C LEU A 167 -18.75 -9.01 -34.76
N LEU A 168 -19.92 -9.62 -34.58
CA LEU A 168 -20.39 -10.74 -35.42
C LEU A 168 -20.63 -10.33 -36.88
N ALA A 169 -21.00 -9.08 -37.12
CA ALA A 169 -21.15 -8.52 -38.47
C ALA A 169 -19.82 -8.17 -39.15
N GLY A 170 -18.69 -8.52 -38.54
CA GLY A 170 -17.36 -8.26 -39.10
C GLY A 170 -16.86 -6.83 -38.87
N GLY A 171 -17.40 -6.12 -37.89
CA GLY A 171 -16.86 -4.82 -37.47
C GLY A 171 -15.39 -4.95 -37.06
N GLU A 172 -14.54 -4.07 -37.58
CA GLU A 172 -13.11 -4.08 -37.28
C GLU A 172 -12.89 -3.79 -35.80
N THR A 173 -12.15 -4.68 -35.13
CA THR A 173 -11.54 -4.40 -33.83
C THR A 173 -10.19 -3.76 -34.10
N GLU A 174 -10.08 -2.46 -33.89
CA GLU A 174 -8.77 -1.81 -33.87
C GLU A 174 -8.08 -2.24 -32.57
N PRO A 175 -6.99 -3.04 -32.64
CA PRO A 175 -6.29 -3.44 -31.42
C PRO A 175 -5.74 -2.19 -30.73
N PRO A 176 -5.77 -2.14 -29.39
CA PRO A 176 -5.17 -1.03 -28.66
C PRO A 176 -3.70 -0.87 -29.06
N SER A 177 -3.24 0.38 -29.16
CA SER A 177 -1.83 0.64 -29.48
C SER A 177 -0.92 0.09 -28.37
N ASP A 178 0.33 -0.20 -28.73
CA ASP A 178 1.34 -0.66 -27.76
C ASP A 178 1.54 0.35 -26.61
N GLU A 179 1.35 1.65 -26.86
CA GLU A 179 1.43 2.71 -25.86
C GLU A 179 0.30 2.61 -24.81
N VAL A 180 -0.94 2.36 -25.25
CA VAL A 180 -2.09 2.15 -24.35
C VAL A 180 -1.93 0.86 -23.55
N MET A 181 -1.41 -0.20 -24.18
CA MET A 181 -1.12 -1.47 -23.50
C MET A 181 -0.01 -1.31 -22.45
N LEU A 182 1.03 -0.54 -22.76
CA LEU A 182 2.13 -0.26 -21.84
C LEU A 182 1.65 0.55 -20.62
N GLU A 183 0.83 1.59 -20.83
CA GLU A 183 0.25 2.37 -19.73
C GLU A 183 -0.62 1.48 -18.82
N GLY A 184 -1.48 0.64 -19.41
CA GLY A 184 -2.28 -0.34 -18.68
C GLY A 184 -1.43 -1.33 -17.88
N TYR A 185 -0.34 -1.83 -18.48
CA TYR A 185 0.60 -2.73 -17.83
C TYR A 185 1.31 -2.09 -16.63
N ILE A 186 1.79 -0.86 -16.76
CA ILE A 186 2.46 -0.13 -15.66
C ILE A 186 1.50 0.03 -14.49
N ASN A 187 0.26 0.45 -14.76
CA ASN A 187 -0.77 0.58 -13.73
C ASN A 187 -1.06 -0.77 -13.03
N LEU A 188 -1.12 -1.86 -13.79
CA LEU A 188 -1.36 -3.19 -13.24
C LEU A 188 -0.17 -3.69 -12.41
N MET A 189 1.07 -3.41 -12.83
CA MET A 189 2.28 -3.73 -12.07
C MET A 189 2.36 -2.97 -10.74
N ASP A 190 1.94 -1.70 -10.73
CA ASP A 190 1.84 -0.92 -9.49
C ASP A 190 0.83 -1.53 -8.51
N LEU A 191 -0.32 -2.00 -9.00
CA LEU A 191 -1.32 -2.69 -8.18
C LEU A 191 -0.81 -4.03 -7.67
N ILE A 192 -0.18 -4.84 -8.53
CA ILE A 192 0.40 -6.14 -8.16
C ILE A 192 1.51 -5.96 -7.12
N GLY A 193 2.35 -4.94 -7.28
CA GLY A 193 3.45 -4.63 -6.36
C GLY A 193 3.00 -4.23 -4.96
N GLN A 194 1.77 -3.74 -4.80
CA GLN A 194 1.20 -3.36 -3.49
C GLN A 194 0.67 -4.58 -2.71
N LEU A 195 0.25 -5.64 -3.41
CA LEU A 195 -0.39 -6.81 -2.79
C LEU A 195 0.43 -7.45 -1.65
N PRO A 196 1.75 -7.66 -1.74
CA PRO A 196 2.53 -8.20 -0.62
C PRO A 196 2.43 -7.34 0.65
N GLY A 197 2.49 -6.02 0.51
CA GLY A 197 2.34 -5.08 1.62
C GLY A 197 0.92 -5.12 2.19
N ASP A 198 -0.10 -5.25 1.33
CA ASP A 198 -1.49 -5.38 1.75
C ASP A 198 -1.71 -6.65 2.58
N PHE A 199 -1.19 -7.79 2.12
CA PHE A 199 -1.24 -9.03 2.90
C PHE A 199 -0.54 -8.87 4.25
N LYS A 200 0.64 -8.23 4.28
CA LYS A 200 1.38 -8.02 5.53
C LYS A 200 0.64 -7.16 6.54
N ARG A 201 0.04 -6.05 6.09
CA ARG A 201 -0.79 -5.17 6.93
C ARG A 201 -1.99 -5.91 7.51
N VAL A 202 -2.60 -6.79 6.71
CA VAL A 202 -3.72 -7.62 7.18
C VAL A 202 -3.24 -8.63 8.23
N GLU A 203 -2.11 -9.31 8.02
CA GLU A 203 -1.53 -10.20 9.03
C GLU A 203 -1.26 -9.49 10.35
N GLU A 204 -0.70 -8.28 10.29
CA GLU A 204 -0.39 -7.45 11.44
C GLU A 204 -1.66 -7.01 12.17
N GLY A 205 -2.68 -6.56 11.45
CA GLY A 205 -3.98 -6.23 12.04
C GLY A 205 -4.62 -7.41 12.77
N VAL A 206 -4.60 -8.61 12.16
CA VAL A 206 -5.12 -9.84 12.80
C VAL A 206 -4.32 -10.17 14.06
N ARG A 207 -3.00 -9.98 14.03
CA ARG A 207 -2.10 -10.24 15.16
C ARG A 207 -2.34 -9.27 16.33
N GLU A 208 -2.40 -7.97 16.07
CA GLU A 208 -2.64 -6.93 17.08
C GLU A 208 -3.99 -7.11 17.77
N MET A 209 -5.00 -7.42 16.98
CA MET A 209 -6.35 -7.65 17.47
C MET A 209 -6.42 -8.88 18.39
N ARG A 210 -5.68 -9.95 18.05
CA ARG A 210 -5.51 -11.12 18.93
C ARG A 210 -4.80 -10.76 20.23
N GLU A 211 -3.73 -9.98 20.17
CA GLU A 211 -3.00 -9.53 21.36
C GLU A 211 -3.91 -8.72 22.28
N SER A 212 -4.77 -7.87 21.73
CA SER A 212 -5.78 -7.12 22.49
C SER A 212 -6.79 -8.03 23.20
N ILE A 213 -7.32 -9.07 22.52
CA ILE A 213 -8.25 -10.04 23.15
C ILE A 213 -7.55 -10.79 24.29
N LEU A 214 -6.33 -11.27 24.06
CA LEU A 214 -5.56 -12.00 25.06
C LEU A 214 -5.26 -11.14 26.29
N GLU A 215 -4.97 -9.86 26.09
CA GLU A 215 -4.72 -8.93 27.19
C GLU A 215 -6.00 -8.67 27.99
N GLN A 216 -7.13 -8.39 27.32
CA GLN A 216 -8.43 -8.24 27.99
C GLN A 216 -8.79 -9.49 28.80
N PHE A 217 -8.56 -10.68 28.24
CA PHE A 217 -8.80 -11.95 28.92
C PHE A 217 -7.87 -12.16 30.14
N ARG A 218 -6.62 -11.67 30.10
CA ARG A 218 -5.71 -11.71 31.24
C ARG A 218 -6.14 -10.77 32.37
N GLU A 219 -6.61 -9.58 32.01
CA GLU A 219 -7.10 -8.56 32.93
C GLU A 219 -8.48 -8.92 33.53
N ASP A 220 -9.22 -9.86 32.92
CA ASP A 220 -10.51 -10.33 33.41
C ASP A 220 -10.35 -11.23 34.66
N GLY A 221 -10.83 -10.72 35.80
CA GLY A 221 -10.77 -11.40 37.10
C GLY A 221 -11.85 -12.45 37.34
N ARG A 222 -12.81 -12.63 36.41
CA ARG A 222 -13.94 -13.56 36.56
C ARG A 222 -13.51 -15.04 36.45
N PRO A 223 -14.31 -15.99 36.97
CA PRO A 223 -14.06 -17.43 36.80
C PRO A 223 -14.00 -17.84 35.33
N LEU A 224 -13.08 -18.75 35.00
CA LEU A 224 -12.80 -19.12 33.60
C LEU A 224 -14.04 -19.68 32.88
N GLY A 225 -14.79 -20.56 33.55
CA GLY A 225 -16.03 -21.13 33.02
C GLY A 225 -17.14 -20.12 32.73
N GLU A 226 -17.08 -18.90 33.26
CA GLU A 226 -18.07 -17.84 33.00
C GLU A 226 -17.69 -16.97 31.80
N ILE A 227 -16.40 -16.89 31.45
CA ILE A 227 -15.90 -15.96 30.42
C ILE A 227 -15.47 -16.65 29.13
N ILE A 228 -15.25 -17.97 29.11
CA ILE A 228 -14.80 -18.70 27.91
C ILE A 228 -15.74 -18.45 26.73
N ASP A 229 -17.04 -18.68 26.91
CA ASP A 229 -18.02 -18.56 25.83
C ASP A 229 -18.12 -17.10 25.35
N GLU A 230 -18.02 -16.13 26.26
CA GLU A 230 -18.02 -14.70 25.96
C GLU A 230 -16.81 -14.31 25.09
N TYR A 231 -15.60 -14.76 25.43
CA TYR A 231 -14.39 -14.45 24.65
C TYR A 231 -14.31 -15.24 23.34
N LEU A 232 -14.87 -16.45 23.27
CA LEU A 232 -15.02 -17.20 22.01
C LEU A 232 -16.00 -16.51 21.06
N VAL A 233 -17.11 -15.98 21.58
CA VAL A 233 -18.07 -15.17 20.81
C VAL A 233 -17.43 -13.86 20.38
N ARG A 234 -16.76 -13.11 21.27
CA ARG A 234 -16.02 -11.89 20.92
C ARG A 234 -14.96 -12.12 19.85
N SER A 235 -14.21 -13.22 19.94
CA SER A 235 -13.23 -13.63 18.93
C SER A 235 -13.88 -13.90 17.56
N SER A 236 -15.13 -14.38 17.56
CA SER A 236 -15.92 -14.61 16.34
C SER A 236 -16.53 -13.31 15.79
N GLU A 237 -17.04 -12.44 16.67
CA GLU A 237 -17.59 -11.10 16.34
C GLU A 237 -16.52 -10.11 15.89
N LEU A 238 -15.27 -10.37 16.25
CA LEU A 238 -14.09 -9.62 15.84
C LEU A 238 -13.97 -9.44 14.32
N PHE A 239 -14.38 -10.47 13.57
CA PHE A 239 -14.39 -10.47 12.11
C PHE A 239 -15.67 -9.87 11.50
N ALA A 240 -16.67 -9.56 12.33
CA ALA A 240 -17.86 -8.81 11.93
C ALA A 240 -17.61 -7.28 11.93
N THR A 241 -16.39 -6.83 12.21
CA THR A 241 -15.96 -5.42 12.00
C THR A 241 -16.05 -5.02 10.53
N ARG A 242 -16.02 -3.72 10.23
CA ARG A 242 -16.08 -3.24 8.85
C ARG A 242 -14.86 -3.75 8.05
N GLU A 243 -13.71 -3.78 8.68
CA GLU A 243 -12.42 -4.22 8.17
C GLU A 243 -12.39 -5.76 8.01
N GLY A 244 -12.88 -6.50 9.01
CA GLY A 244 -13.04 -7.96 8.95
C GLY A 244 -14.00 -8.43 7.86
N ARG A 245 -15.13 -7.75 7.65
CA ARG A 245 -16.08 -8.07 6.57
C ARG A 245 -15.55 -7.74 5.18
N ALA A 246 -14.85 -6.62 5.02
CA ALA A 246 -14.20 -6.28 3.76
C ALA A 246 -13.13 -7.33 3.41
N PHE A 247 -12.39 -7.79 4.41
CA PHE A 247 -11.41 -8.85 4.30
C PHE A 247 -12.02 -10.23 3.99
N ASP A 248 -13.08 -10.65 4.68
CA ASP A 248 -13.77 -11.92 4.41
C ASP A 248 -14.41 -11.93 3.00
N GLY A 249 -14.92 -10.78 2.54
CA GLY A 249 -15.39 -10.61 1.17
C GLY A 249 -14.28 -10.80 0.14
N ALA A 250 -13.11 -10.20 0.38
CA ALA A 250 -11.93 -10.38 -0.48
C ALA A 250 -11.42 -11.84 -0.45
N LEU A 251 -11.36 -12.47 0.73
CA LEU A 251 -11.05 -13.89 0.90
C LEU A 251 -12.01 -14.80 0.13
N GLY A 252 -13.31 -14.48 0.16
CA GLY A 252 -14.33 -15.22 -0.57
C GLY A 252 -14.08 -15.20 -2.07
N LEU A 253 -13.76 -14.03 -2.62
CA LEU A 253 -13.39 -13.87 -4.03
C LEU A 253 -12.08 -14.59 -4.37
N LEU A 254 -11.06 -14.47 -3.51
CA LEU A 254 -9.76 -15.11 -3.74
C LEU A 254 -9.76 -16.63 -3.56
N ARG A 255 -10.79 -17.20 -2.94
CA ARG A 255 -11.02 -18.65 -2.84
C ARG A 255 -11.78 -19.23 -4.03
N ASP A 256 -12.32 -18.36 -4.89
CA ASP A 256 -12.98 -18.79 -6.11
C ASP A 256 -11.91 -19.22 -7.14
N ASP A 257 -11.74 -20.53 -7.27
CA ASP A 257 -10.80 -21.12 -8.23
C ASP A 257 -11.15 -20.75 -9.68
N ALA A 258 -12.43 -20.54 -10.00
CA ALA A 258 -12.84 -20.11 -11.34
C ALA A 258 -12.43 -18.66 -11.58
N LEU A 259 -12.57 -17.78 -10.59
CA LEU A 259 -12.10 -16.39 -10.69
C LEU A 259 -10.57 -16.33 -10.86
N LEU A 260 -9.81 -17.09 -10.06
CA LEU A 260 -8.35 -17.13 -10.20
C LEU A 260 -7.90 -17.72 -11.54
N ALA A 261 -8.63 -18.70 -12.09
CA ALA A 261 -8.39 -19.23 -13.42
C ALA A 261 -8.64 -18.17 -14.50
N GLN A 262 -9.73 -17.40 -14.39
CA GLN A 262 -10.02 -16.31 -15.31
C GLN A 262 -8.94 -15.22 -15.26
N VAL A 263 -8.54 -14.79 -14.07
CA VAL A 263 -7.45 -13.81 -13.90
C VAL A 263 -6.16 -14.32 -14.54
N LYS A 264 -5.85 -15.61 -14.41
CA LYS A 264 -4.67 -16.20 -15.06
C LYS A 264 -4.79 -16.10 -16.59
N GLU A 265 -5.93 -16.44 -17.14
CA GLU A 265 -6.18 -16.37 -18.59
C GLU A 265 -6.05 -14.93 -19.11
N ASP A 266 -6.61 -13.95 -18.38
CA ASP A 266 -6.50 -12.53 -18.72
C ASP A 266 -5.04 -12.05 -18.70
N LEU A 267 -4.25 -12.48 -17.71
CA LEU A 267 -2.81 -12.18 -17.64
C LEU A 267 -2.05 -12.82 -18.81
N ASP A 268 -2.39 -14.06 -19.18
CA ASP A 268 -1.78 -14.76 -20.32
C ASP A 268 -2.12 -14.04 -21.65
N ILE A 269 -3.33 -13.51 -21.81
CA ILE A 269 -3.71 -12.69 -22.98
C ILE A 269 -2.85 -11.43 -23.07
N ILE A 270 -2.68 -10.71 -21.96
CA ILE A 270 -1.83 -9.50 -21.90
C ILE A 270 -0.38 -9.86 -22.24
N LEU A 271 0.12 -10.98 -21.70
CA LEU A 271 1.49 -11.43 -21.91
C LEU A 271 1.80 -11.87 -23.35
N ASN A 272 0.78 -12.17 -24.14
CA ASN A 272 0.93 -12.57 -25.54
C ASN A 272 0.86 -11.38 -26.52
N HIS A 273 0.68 -10.15 -26.02
CA HIS A 273 0.60 -8.96 -26.87
C HIS A 273 2.00 -8.44 -27.27
N PRO A 274 2.19 -7.91 -28.50
CA PRO A 274 3.50 -7.44 -29.02
C PRO A 274 4.26 -6.46 -28.12
N PHE A 275 3.57 -5.53 -27.44
CA PHE A 275 4.19 -4.61 -26.48
C PHE A 275 5.08 -5.28 -25.41
N THR A 276 4.90 -6.57 -25.13
CA THR A 276 5.74 -7.29 -24.16
C THR A 276 7.19 -7.47 -24.60
N GLU A 277 7.49 -7.34 -25.89
CA GLU A 277 8.84 -7.43 -26.45
C GLU A 277 9.78 -6.33 -25.91
N VAL A 278 9.23 -5.18 -25.52
CA VAL A 278 10.00 -4.05 -24.97
C VAL A 278 10.15 -4.09 -23.44
N LEU A 279 9.52 -5.06 -22.76
CA LEU A 279 9.53 -5.16 -21.31
C LEU A 279 10.76 -5.88 -20.77
N ASN A 280 11.16 -5.53 -19.54
CA ASN A 280 12.22 -6.22 -18.82
C ASN A 280 11.79 -7.66 -18.46
N PRO A 281 12.63 -8.68 -18.71
CA PRO A 281 12.36 -10.08 -18.30
C PRO A 281 11.99 -10.27 -16.83
N GLU A 282 12.50 -9.41 -15.94
CA GLU A 282 12.16 -9.46 -14.51
C GLU A 282 10.71 -9.03 -14.25
N ASP A 283 10.24 -7.97 -14.89
CA ASP A 283 8.86 -7.48 -14.72
C ASP A 283 7.87 -8.52 -15.26
N LEU A 284 8.18 -9.15 -16.39
CA LEU A 284 7.40 -10.25 -16.96
C LEU A 284 7.32 -11.47 -16.01
N ARG A 285 8.41 -11.76 -15.29
CA ARG A 285 8.44 -12.85 -14.30
C ARG A 285 7.54 -12.52 -13.11
N VAL A 286 7.56 -11.28 -12.63
CA VAL A 286 6.69 -10.82 -11.54
C VAL A 286 5.22 -10.88 -11.98
N PHE A 287 4.91 -10.38 -13.18
CA PHE A 287 3.56 -10.37 -13.74
C PHE A 287 2.98 -11.78 -13.89
N ARG A 288 3.75 -12.74 -14.43
CA ARG A 288 3.37 -14.18 -14.47
C ARG A 288 3.18 -14.79 -13.08
N GLY A 289 3.93 -14.29 -12.10
CA GLY A 289 3.90 -14.76 -10.72
C GLY A 289 2.67 -14.32 -9.93
N THR A 290 1.87 -13.39 -10.44
CA THR A 290 0.77 -12.72 -9.70
C THR A 290 -0.20 -13.70 -9.05
N VAL A 291 -0.75 -14.67 -9.79
CA VAL A 291 -1.73 -15.63 -9.25
C VAL A 291 -1.10 -16.49 -8.14
N SER A 292 0.16 -16.89 -8.31
CA SER A 292 0.89 -17.67 -7.30
C SER A 292 1.19 -16.83 -6.06
N MET A 293 1.53 -15.56 -6.23
CA MET A 293 1.74 -14.61 -5.14
C MET A 293 0.46 -14.39 -4.34
N VAL A 294 -0.66 -14.17 -5.01
CA VAL A 294 -1.99 -14.03 -4.39
C VAL A 294 -2.36 -15.28 -3.59
N ARG A 295 -2.19 -16.48 -4.17
CA ARG A 295 -2.43 -17.75 -3.47
C ARG A 295 -1.56 -17.93 -2.22
N ARG A 296 -0.28 -17.52 -2.29
CA ARG A 296 0.64 -17.59 -1.17
C ARG A 296 0.23 -16.62 -0.06
N GLY A 297 0.02 -15.34 -0.39
CA GLY A 297 -0.45 -14.34 0.57
C GLY A 297 -1.76 -14.74 1.25
N LEU A 298 -2.70 -15.31 0.48
CA LEU A 298 -3.93 -15.88 1.02
C LEU A 298 -3.68 -17.00 2.04
N THR A 299 -2.78 -17.92 1.71
CA THR A 299 -2.40 -19.04 2.58
C THR A 299 -1.78 -18.54 3.87
N ASP A 300 -0.87 -17.57 3.78
CA ASP A 300 -0.17 -16.99 4.93
C ASP A 300 -1.17 -16.33 5.88
N VAL A 301 -2.10 -15.52 5.36
CA VAL A 301 -3.13 -14.89 6.18
C VAL A 301 -4.09 -15.91 6.80
N ILE A 302 -4.56 -16.92 6.05
CA ILE A 302 -5.42 -17.99 6.60
C ILE A 302 -4.67 -18.76 7.71
N SER A 303 -3.37 -18.96 7.56
CA SER A 303 -2.55 -19.62 8.58
C SER A 303 -2.45 -18.78 9.86
N GLN A 304 -2.28 -17.45 9.74
CA GLN A 304 -2.28 -16.53 10.88
C GLN A 304 -3.63 -16.53 11.60
N ARG A 305 -4.73 -16.52 10.85
CA ARG A 305 -6.09 -16.66 11.39
C ARG A 305 -6.27 -17.96 12.18
N SER A 306 -5.83 -19.08 11.61
CA SER A 306 -5.98 -20.40 12.23
C SER A 306 -5.13 -20.56 13.51
N ARG A 307 -3.93 -19.96 13.52
CA ARG A 307 -3.08 -19.89 14.72
C ARG A 307 -3.74 -19.06 15.82
N ALA A 308 -4.40 -17.95 15.48
CA ALA A 308 -5.08 -17.11 16.46
C ALA A 308 -6.17 -17.87 17.24
N THR A 309 -7.01 -18.65 16.55
CA THR A 309 -8.07 -19.46 17.20
C THR A 309 -7.50 -20.60 18.06
N ARG A 310 -6.40 -21.22 17.62
CA ARG A 310 -5.78 -22.35 18.33
C ARG A 310 -5.07 -21.93 19.62
N THR A 311 -4.29 -20.84 19.58
CA THR A 311 -3.57 -20.35 20.77
C THR A 311 -4.51 -19.90 21.86
N LEU A 312 -5.66 -19.29 21.52
CA LEU A 312 -6.69 -18.92 22.50
C LEU A 312 -7.20 -20.17 23.25
N LYS A 313 -7.51 -21.23 22.50
CA LYS A 313 -7.97 -22.51 23.05
C LYS A 313 -6.92 -23.19 23.94
N GLU A 314 -5.65 -23.19 23.50
CA GLU A 314 -4.53 -23.76 24.27
C GLU A 314 -4.26 -22.98 25.56
N HIS A 315 -4.37 -21.64 25.53
CA HIS A 315 -4.21 -20.79 26.73
C HIS A 315 -5.37 -20.95 27.72
N ILE A 316 -6.59 -21.16 27.23
CA ILE A 316 -7.75 -21.47 28.06
C ILE A 316 -7.54 -22.79 28.79
N GLN A 317 -7.13 -23.85 28.06
CA GLN A 317 -6.88 -25.18 28.63
C GLN A 317 -5.74 -25.21 29.66
N SER A 318 -4.68 -24.42 29.46
CA SER A 318 -3.57 -24.37 30.42
C SER A 318 -3.95 -23.69 31.74
N ARG A 319 -4.81 -22.67 31.71
CA ARG A 319 -5.27 -21.95 32.90
C ARG A 319 -6.21 -22.81 33.76
N ASP A 320 -7.08 -23.62 33.14
CA ASP A 320 -7.90 -24.62 33.84
C ASP A 320 -7.03 -25.65 34.58
N ALA A 321 -6.01 -26.20 33.91
CA ALA A 321 -5.14 -27.21 34.50
C ALA A 321 -4.28 -26.70 35.68
N ILE A 322 -3.91 -25.41 35.67
CA ILE A 322 -3.18 -24.78 36.79
C ILE A 322 -4.14 -24.56 37.97
N ARG A 323 -5.36 -24.09 37.71
CA ARG A 323 -6.36 -23.80 38.75
C ARG A 323 -6.89 -25.07 39.42
N GLU A 324 -7.11 -26.15 38.67
CA GLU A 324 -7.46 -27.48 39.23
C GLU A 324 -6.36 -28.00 40.18
N ARG A 325 -5.08 -27.79 39.84
CA ARG A 325 -3.96 -28.16 40.72
C ARG A 325 -3.93 -27.31 41.99
N GLU A 326 -4.19 -26.02 41.90
CA GLU A 326 -4.26 -25.13 43.07
C GLU A 326 -5.43 -25.50 43.99
N LEU A 327 -6.61 -25.79 43.43
CA LEU A 327 -7.77 -26.23 44.20
C LEU A 327 -7.55 -27.60 44.87
N ALA A 328 -6.90 -28.55 44.16
CA ALA A 328 -6.53 -29.84 44.72
C ALA A 328 -5.47 -29.72 45.84
N ALA A 329 -4.55 -28.76 45.74
CA ALA A 329 -3.55 -28.50 46.77
C ALA A 329 -4.14 -27.84 48.03
N VAL A 330 -5.19 -27.02 47.89
CA VAL A 330 -5.87 -26.34 49.01
C VAL A 330 -6.88 -27.27 49.72
N GLN A 331 -7.48 -28.25 49.02
CA GLN A 331 -8.39 -29.23 49.61
C GLN A 331 -7.68 -30.47 50.20
N GLY A 332 -6.39 -30.65 49.90
CA GLY A 332 -5.56 -31.74 50.43
C GLY A 332 -4.72 -31.39 51.67
N ALA A 333 -4.84 -30.16 52.19
CA ALA A 333 -4.18 -29.67 53.41
C ALA A 333 -5.22 -29.45 54.53
#